data_AF-A0A9D0C0E3-F1
#
_entry.id   AF-A0A9D0C0E3-F1
#
_cell.length_a   1.000
_cell.length_b   1.000
_cell.length_c   1.000
_cell.angle_alpha   90.00
_cell.angle_beta   90.00
_cell.angle_gamma   90.00
#
_symmetry.space_group_name_H-M   'P 1'
#
loop_
_entity.id
_entity.type
_entity.pdbx_description
1 polymer ?
#
loop_
_entity_poly.entity_id
_entity_poly.type
_entity_poly.pdbx_seq_one_letter_code
_entity_poly.pdbx_strand_id
1 'polypeptide(L)'
;MEQQRLILFIALSLVLFLIWDAWQREFSPPPPVSTSASPAESRHETTSAAGTGSAEVPATETRTRAVPAAAPQAESALVKQGRRIRVETDVYRIEIDTVGGDLRIVDLKKYPVSVDQPDQPFRLMKDEPGNLFIAQSGFTLRKGEPELFTAAPNHTTVYRAVQNEYRLAEGEDTLTAVLTWTSPEGVVFIKSYTFHRGSYLIEVAHTIKNPGNREWVGNLYQQLVRTPIPEAEKPRFIYTYTGGVEYSPEDKYNKINFDDMQEAPLNKKVTGGWTAMIQHYFLAAWIPPAELPETFYSRYRP
;
A
#
# COMPACT_ATOMS: atom_id res chain seq x y z
N MET A 1 -61.39 14.36 2.14
CA MET A 1 -60.88 13.05 2.59
C MET A 1 -60.63 12.09 1.43
N GLU A 2 -61.65 11.42 0.84
CA GLU A 2 -61.39 10.38 -0.17
C GLU A 2 -60.70 10.86 -1.45
N GLN A 3 -61.19 11.94 -2.08
CA GLN A 3 -60.57 12.48 -3.29
C GLN A 3 -59.09 12.88 -3.09
N GLN A 4 -58.71 13.33 -1.88
CA GLN A 4 -57.31 13.62 -1.56
C GLN A 4 -56.46 12.35 -1.47
N ARG A 5 -57.01 11.24 -0.94
CA ARG A 5 -56.34 9.93 -0.98
C ARG A 5 -56.18 9.43 -2.42
N LEU A 6 -57.22 9.58 -3.25
CA LEU A 6 -57.17 9.20 -4.68
C LEU A 6 -56.07 9.98 -5.43
N ILE A 7 -55.99 11.30 -5.25
CA ILE A 7 -54.95 12.15 -5.84
C ILE A 7 -53.55 11.73 -5.36
N LEU A 8 -53.38 11.41 -4.08
CA LEU A 8 -52.10 10.93 -3.54
C LEU A 8 -51.70 9.56 -4.12
N PHE A 9 -52.64 8.63 -4.32
CA PHE A 9 -52.35 7.36 -4.98
C PHE A 9 -51.96 7.54 -6.47
N ILE A 10 -52.62 8.45 -7.19
CA ILE A 10 -52.27 8.78 -8.58
C ILE A 10 -50.87 9.41 -8.64
N ALA A 11 -50.54 10.36 -7.76
CA ALA A 11 -49.22 10.97 -7.69
C ALA A 11 -48.12 9.95 -7.34
N LEU A 12 -48.38 9.06 -6.37
CA LEU A 12 -47.46 7.97 -6.02
C LEU A 12 -47.23 7.01 -7.19
N SER A 13 -48.29 6.68 -7.93
CA SER A 13 -48.21 5.80 -9.10
C SER A 13 -47.38 6.43 -10.23
N LEU A 14 -47.51 7.74 -10.44
CA LEU A 14 -46.69 8.50 -11.40
C LEU A 14 -45.20 8.46 -11.01
N VAL A 15 -44.87 8.67 -9.73
CA VAL A 15 -43.48 8.63 -9.24
C VAL A 15 -42.89 7.24 -9.40
N LEU A 16 -43.63 6.18 -9.07
CA LEU A 16 -43.18 4.79 -9.27
C LEU A 16 -42.96 4.46 -10.75
N PHE A 17 -43.84 4.94 -11.64
CA PHE A 17 -43.68 4.78 -13.08
C PHE A 17 -42.44 5.50 -13.63
N LEU A 18 -42.16 6.73 -13.19
CA LEU A 18 -40.97 7.47 -13.61
C LEU A 18 -39.67 6.82 -13.12
N ILE A 19 -39.66 6.23 -11.92
CA ILE A 19 -38.52 5.45 -11.41
C ILE A 19 -38.30 4.18 -12.27
N TRP A 20 -39.38 3.51 -12.67
CA TRP A 20 -39.31 2.33 -13.55
C TRP A 20 -38.80 2.68 -14.96
N ASP A 21 -39.27 3.78 -15.55
CA ASP A 21 -38.82 4.26 -16.87
C ASP A 21 -37.34 4.67 -16.84
N ALA A 22 -36.88 5.35 -15.79
CA ALA A 22 -35.47 5.66 -15.60
C ALA A 22 -34.61 4.38 -15.48
N TRP A 23 -35.06 3.39 -14.71
CA TRP A 23 -34.38 2.09 -14.59
C TRP A 23 -34.33 1.33 -15.92
N GLN A 24 -35.40 1.34 -16.71
CA GLN A 24 -35.41 0.72 -18.05
C GLN A 24 -34.46 1.42 -19.03
N ARG A 25 -34.30 2.74 -18.96
CA ARG A 25 -33.33 3.47 -19.82
C ARG A 25 -31.89 3.11 -19.50
N GLU A 26 -31.54 3.02 -18.22
CA GLU A 26 -30.16 2.77 -17.77
C GLU A 26 -29.71 1.31 -18.00
N PHE A 27 -30.62 0.35 -17.86
CA PHE A 27 -30.30 -1.09 -17.88
C PHE A 27 -30.79 -1.87 -19.12
N SER A 28 -31.27 -1.18 -20.16
CA SER A 28 -31.59 -1.81 -21.45
C SER A 28 -30.31 -2.11 -22.26
N PRO A 29 -30.03 -3.38 -22.63
CA PRO A 29 -28.85 -3.69 -23.44
C PRO A 29 -28.93 -3.01 -24.82
N PRO A 30 -27.82 -2.44 -25.33
CA PRO A 30 -27.80 -1.89 -26.69
C PRO A 30 -28.00 -3.02 -27.73
N PRO A 31 -28.68 -2.75 -28.86
CA PRO A 31 -28.90 -3.76 -29.89
C PRO A 31 -27.57 -4.20 -30.54
N PRO A 32 -27.41 -5.48 -30.88
CA PRO A 32 -26.17 -6.00 -31.45
C PRO A 32 -25.92 -5.42 -32.84
N VAL A 33 -24.76 -4.79 -33.04
CA VAL A 33 -24.34 -4.22 -34.32
C VAL A 33 -23.77 -5.29 -35.25
N SER A 34 -24.46 -5.55 -36.36
CA SER A 34 -24.00 -6.44 -37.43
C SER A 34 -22.72 -5.90 -38.07
N THR A 35 -21.64 -6.68 -38.05
CA THR A 35 -20.35 -6.27 -38.64
C THR A 35 -20.33 -6.54 -40.15
N SER A 36 -20.41 -5.49 -40.96
CA SER A 36 -20.18 -5.56 -42.41
C SER A 36 -18.70 -5.37 -42.74
N ALA A 37 -18.11 -6.24 -43.55
CA ALA A 37 -16.69 -6.18 -43.92
C ALA A 37 -16.48 -5.79 -45.40
N SER A 38 -15.59 -4.82 -45.65
CA SER A 38 -14.86 -4.66 -46.91
C SER A 38 -13.60 -3.80 -46.72
N PRO A 39 -12.56 -3.92 -47.57
CA PRO A 39 -11.20 -3.52 -47.23
C PRO A 39 -10.67 -2.27 -47.97
N ALA A 40 -9.67 -1.59 -47.39
CA ALA A 40 -8.69 -0.78 -48.12
C ALA A 40 -7.35 -0.60 -47.36
N GLU A 41 -6.26 -0.80 -48.10
CA GLU A 41 -4.93 -0.15 -48.06
C GLU A 41 -4.32 0.37 -46.74
N SER A 42 -3.40 -0.43 -46.20
CA SER A 42 -1.96 -0.11 -46.09
C SER A 42 -1.51 1.37 -46.12
N ARG A 43 -1.13 1.95 -44.97
CA ARG A 43 0.01 2.88 -44.92
C ARG A 43 0.77 2.94 -43.58
N HIS A 44 2.06 2.61 -43.69
CA HIS A 44 3.26 3.00 -42.93
C HIS A 44 3.20 3.66 -41.52
N GLU A 45 4.21 3.26 -40.72
CA GLU A 45 4.95 4.08 -39.72
C GLU A 45 4.23 4.50 -38.42
N THR A 46 4.88 4.59 -37.25
CA THR A 46 6.25 4.20 -36.85
C THR A 46 6.30 3.83 -35.36
N THR A 47 7.01 2.76 -35.00
CA THR A 47 7.18 2.33 -33.61
C THR A 47 8.21 3.18 -32.87
N SER A 48 7.83 3.75 -31.72
CA SER A 48 8.79 4.27 -30.73
C SER A 48 8.24 4.14 -29.31
N ALA A 49 8.78 3.19 -28.54
CA ALA A 49 8.48 3.03 -27.12
C ALA A 49 9.79 2.98 -26.33
N ALA A 50 9.93 3.85 -25.33
CA ALA A 50 11.09 3.89 -24.46
C ALA A 50 10.95 2.90 -23.29
N GLY A 51 11.86 1.92 -23.22
CA GLY A 51 12.05 1.18 -21.98
C GLY A 51 12.53 2.12 -20.87
N THR A 52 11.91 2.05 -19.70
CA THR A 52 12.34 2.75 -18.48
C THR A 52 12.22 1.79 -17.29
N GLY A 53 13.23 1.76 -16.42
CA GLY A 53 13.20 0.95 -15.21
C GLY A 53 12.32 1.58 -14.13
N SER A 54 11.75 0.77 -13.23
CA SER A 54 10.84 1.26 -12.18
C SER A 54 11.54 2.23 -11.22
N ALA A 55 11.20 3.52 -11.33
CA ALA A 55 11.61 4.57 -10.40
C ALA A 55 10.68 4.59 -9.18
N GLU A 56 10.65 3.49 -8.41
CA GLU A 56 9.71 3.26 -7.30
C GLU A 56 9.84 4.29 -6.16
N VAL A 57 11.05 4.85 -5.99
CA VAL A 57 11.44 5.73 -4.88
C VAL A 57 11.69 7.15 -5.41
N PRO A 58 11.54 8.24 -4.63
CA PRO A 58 11.76 9.59 -5.11
C PRO A 58 13.18 9.81 -5.63
N ALA A 59 13.32 10.28 -6.87
CA ALA A 59 14.59 10.49 -7.53
C ALA A 59 14.53 11.67 -8.51
N THR A 60 15.49 12.60 -8.43
CA THR A 60 15.59 13.77 -9.32
C THR A 60 15.83 13.34 -10.78
N GLU A 61 15.23 14.07 -11.72
CA GLU A 61 14.99 13.67 -13.12
C GLU A 61 16.20 13.71 -14.06
N THR A 62 16.14 12.94 -15.17
CA THR A 62 16.47 13.34 -16.58
C THR A 62 16.19 12.15 -17.55
N ARG A 63 15.99 12.42 -18.86
CA ARG A 63 15.49 11.57 -19.98
C ARG A 63 16.63 11.19 -20.96
N THR A 64 16.65 10.15 -21.83
CA THR A 64 15.79 8.99 -22.23
C THR A 64 16.65 7.98 -23.05
N ARG A 65 16.19 6.73 -23.34
CA ARG A 65 16.08 6.07 -24.70
C ARG A 65 16.09 4.51 -24.67
N ALA A 66 15.43 3.87 -25.64
CA ALA A 66 15.25 2.42 -25.88
C ALA A 66 16.32 1.80 -26.83
N VAL A 67 16.31 0.52 -27.27
CA VAL A 67 15.30 -0.58 -27.47
C VAL A 67 16.04 -1.96 -27.39
N PRO A 68 15.48 -3.18 -27.63
CA PRO A 68 14.11 -3.61 -28.04
C PRO A 68 13.43 -4.61 -27.07
N ALA A 69 12.29 -5.20 -27.48
CA ALA A 69 11.35 -5.95 -26.63
C ALA A 69 11.36 -7.49 -26.80
N ALA A 70 10.69 -8.18 -25.87
CA ALA A 70 10.48 -9.64 -25.85
C ALA A 70 8.97 -10.01 -25.78
N ALA A 71 8.67 -11.31 -25.84
CA ALA A 71 7.33 -11.92 -25.90
C ALA A 71 6.47 -11.66 -24.62
N PRO A 72 5.13 -11.83 -24.67
CA PRO A 72 4.24 -11.34 -23.61
C PRO A 72 4.45 -12.04 -22.27
N GLN A 73 4.71 -11.25 -21.23
CA GLN A 73 4.75 -11.73 -19.84
C GLN A 73 3.35 -11.70 -19.23
N ALA A 74 3.09 -12.64 -18.31
CA ALA A 74 1.93 -12.60 -17.44
C ALA A 74 1.94 -11.36 -16.54
N GLU A 75 0.78 -11.01 -15.99
CA GLU A 75 0.54 -9.84 -15.15
C GLU A 75 1.62 -9.70 -14.06
N SER A 76 2.34 -8.57 -14.07
CA SER A 76 3.43 -8.35 -13.13
C SER A 76 2.85 -8.05 -11.76
N ALA A 77 3.10 -8.95 -10.79
CA ALA A 77 2.67 -8.75 -9.41
C ALA A 77 3.20 -7.40 -8.87
N LEU A 78 2.29 -6.50 -8.50
CA LEU A 78 2.58 -5.14 -8.03
C LEU A 78 3.61 -5.08 -6.89
N VAL A 79 3.75 -6.17 -6.13
CA VAL A 79 4.75 -6.30 -5.07
C VAL A 79 5.47 -7.64 -5.23
N LYS A 80 6.80 -7.63 -5.24
CA LYS A 80 7.59 -8.86 -5.22
C LYS A 80 7.33 -9.64 -3.92
N GLN A 81 7.35 -10.96 -4.02
CA GLN A 81 7.16 -11.89 -2.91
C GLN A 81 8.37 -12.82 -2.76
N GLY A 82 8.55 -13.32 -1.55
CA GLY A 82 9.55 -14.33 -1.19
C GLY A 82 9.01 -15.24 -0.10
N ARG A 83 9.90 -15.72 0.75
CA ARG A 83 9.53 -16.58 1.88
C ARG A 83 8.90 -15.73 3.00
N ARG A 84 7.77 -16.19 3.55
CA ARG A 84 7.11 -15.58 4.71
C ARG A 84 7.79 -15.98 6.01
N ILE A 85 7.85 -15.02 6.94
CA ILE A 85 8.25 -15.15 8.33
C ILE A 85 7.00 -14.90 9.15
N ARG A 86 6.58 -15.86 9.98
CA ARG A 86 5.43 -15.67 10.87
C ARG A 86 5.86 -15.09 12.20
N VAL A 87 5.03 -14.19 12.73
CA VAL A 87 5.16 -13.66 14.09
C VAL A 87 3.79 -13.74 14.76
N GLU A 88 3.74 -14.33 15.95
CA GLU A 88 2.50 -14.43 16.73
C GLU A 88 2.68 -13.93 18.17
N THR A 89 1.81 -13.02 18.59
CA THR A 89 1.72 -12.52 19.97
C THR A 89 0.33 -12.82 20.55
N ASP A 90 -0.02 -12.25 21.70
CA ASP A 90 -1.36 -12.35 22.27
C ASP A 90 -2.40 -11.47 21.52
N VAL A 91 -1.95 -10.43 20.81
CA VAL A 91 -2.78 -9.47 20.04
C VAL A 91 -2.62 -9.56 18.51
N TYR A 92 -1.52 -10.13 18.01
CA TYR A 92 -1.20 -10.19 16.57
C TYR A 92 -0.96 -11.60 16.06
N ARG A 93 -1.34 -11.84 14.79
CA ARG A 93 -0.74 -12.85 13.91
C ARG A 93 -0.30 -12.16 12.62
N ILE A 94 0.99 -12.21 12.32
CA ILE A 94 1.63 -11.39 11.30
C ILE A 94 2.46 -12.27 10.36
N GLU A 95 2.52 -11.90 9.08
CA GLU A 95 3.54 -12.41 8.15
C GLU A 95 4.39 -11.25 7.58
N ILE A 96 5.70 -11.34 7.81
CA ILE A 96 6.73 -10.49 7.20
C ILE A 96 7.28 -11.23 5.98
N ASP A 97 7.41 -10.58 4.83
CA ASP A 97 8.09 -11.17 3.67
C ASP A 97 9.60 -10.90 3.72
N THR A 98 10.41 -11.93 3.47
CA THR A 98 11.87 -11.80 3.28
C THR A 98 12.26 -10.86 2.14
N VAL A 99 11.41 -10.69 1.12
CA VAL A 99 11.56 -9.62 0.14
C VAL A 99 11.10 -8.30 0.76
N GLY A 100 12.02 -7.33 0.81
CA GLY A 100 11.83 -6.05 1.47
C GLY A 100 11.98 -6.07 2.99
N GLY A 101 11.67 -7.20 3.64
CA GLY A 101 11.43 -7.21 5.07
C GLY A 101 10.17 -6.39 5.39
N ASP A 102 9.11 -6.61 4.62
CA ASP A 102 7.85 -5.85 4.64
C ASP A 102 6.79 -6.57 5.50
N LEU A 103 5.93 -5.82 6.20
CA LEU A 103 4.71 -6.38 6.80
C LEU A 103 3.66 -6.58 5.69
N ARG A 104 3.33 -7.85 5.38
CA ARG A 104 2.41 -8.21 4.30
C ARG A 104 1.05 -8.69 4.79
N ILE A 105 1.01 -9.38 5.93
CA ILE A 105 -0.24 -9.79 6.58
C ILE A 105 -0.21 -9.34 8.05
N VAL A 106 -1.31 -8.74 8.52
CA VAL A 106 -1.50 -8.36 9.93
C VAL A 106 -2.95 -8.68 10.34
N ASP A 107 -3.13 -9.77 11.08
CA ASP A 107 -4.40 -10.15 11.71
C ASP A 107 -4.44 -9.66 13.16
N LEU A 108 -5.55 -9.03 13.58
CA LEU A 108 -5.75 -8.48 14.92
C LEU A 108 -6.51 -9.48 15.82
N LYS A 109 -5.80 -10.27 16.62
CA LYS A 109 -6.33 -11.43 17.40
C LYS A 109 -7.40 -11.10 18.46
N LYS A 110 -7.71 -9.82 18.71
CA LYS A 110 -8.75 -9.39 19.67
C LYS A 110 -10.02 -8.84 19.00
N TYR A 111 -10.03 -8.70 17.68
CA TYR A 111 -11.15 -8.14 16.92
C TYR A 111 -11.61 -9.19 15.91
N PRO A 112 -12.85 -9.72 15.99
CA PRO A 112 -13.36 -10.65 14.99
C PRO A 112 -13.71 -9.91 13.69
N VAL A 113 -13.71 -10.63 12.56
CA VAL A 113 -14.08 -10.09 11.23
C VAL A 113 -15.57 -9.76 11.13
N SER A 114 -16.43 -10.51 11.81
CA SER A 114 -17.86 -10.22 11.99
C SER A 114 -18.37 -10.85 13.29
N VAL A 115 -19.54 -10.42 13.76
CA VAL A 115 -20.19 -10.98 14.97
C VAL A 115 -20.47 -12.47 14.81
N ASP A 116 -20.83 -12.90 13.59
CA ASP A 116 -21.13 -14.29 13.24
C ASP A 116 -19.88 -15.17 13.05
N GLN A 117 -18.68 -14.58 13.08
CA GLN A 117 -17.39 -15.26 12.89
C GLN A 117 -16.39 -14.87 14.01
N PRO A 118 -16.71 -15.14 15.28
CA PRO A 118 -15.94 -14.66 16.44
C PRO A 118 -14.49 -15.18 16.49
N ASP A 119 -14.24 -16.39 15.96
CA ASP A 119 -12.93 -17.03 15.96
C ASP A 119 -12.01 -16.59 14.80
N GLN A 120 -12.54 -15.83 13.83
CA GLN A 120 -11.78 -15.34 12.69
C GLN A 120 -11.33 -13.89 12.95
N PRO A 121 -10.04 -13.63 13.22
CA PRO A 121 -9.56 -12.29 13.51
C PRO A 121 -9.59 -11.39 12.28
N PHE A 122 -9.88 -10.11 12.50
CA PHE A 122 -9.91 -9.09 11.48
C PHE A 122 -8.51 -8.88 10.87
N ARG A 123 -8.42 -9.02 9.55
CA ARG A 123 -7.20 -8.77 8.77
C ARG A 123 -7.10 -7.29 8.39
N LEU A 124 -6.15 -6.59 9.00
CA LEU A 124 -5.85 -5.19 8.69
C LEU A 124 -4.99 -5.07 7.43
N MET A 125 -3.88 -5.81 7.34
CA MET A 125 -2.98 -5.81 6.18
C MET A 125 -3.06 -7.12 5.40
N LYS A 126 -2.98 -7.01 4.07
CA LYS A 126 -2.98 -8.11 3.10
C LYS A 126 -2.22 -7.70 1.84
N ASP A 127 -1.54 -8.65 1.19
CA ASP A 127 -0.92 -8.46 -0.13
C ASP A 127 -1.67 -9.14 -1.28
N GLU A 128 -3.00 -9.06 -1.22
CA GLU A 128 -3.96 -9.57 -2.20
C GLU A 128 -4.11 -8.58 -3.38
N PRO A 129 -4.02 -9.01 -4.65
CA PRO A 129 -4.24 -8.13 -5.81
C PRO A 129 -5.63 -7.45 -5.77
N GLY A 130 -5.67 -6.14 -6.02
CA GLY A 130 -6.89 -5.33 -5.92
C GLY A 130 -7.35 -5.01 -4.48
N ASN A 131 -6.77 -5.64 -3.46
CA ASN A 131 -7.05 -5.35 -2.05
C ASN A 131 -5.75 -5.33 -1.22
N LEU A 132 -4.78 -4.57 -1.74
CA LEU A 132 -3.45 -4.43 -1.18
C LEU A 132 -3.50 -3.42 -0.02
N PHE A 133 -2.96 -3.79 1.14
CA PHE A 133 -2.55 -2.86 2.18
C PHE A 133 -1.37 -3.44 2.95
N ILE A 134 -0.18 -2.86 2.79
CA ILE A 134 1.08 -3.34 3.38
C ILE A 134 1.95 -2.18 3.90
N ALA A 135 2.86 -2.48 4.82
CA ALA A 135 3.87 -1.54 5.28
C ALA A 135 5.27 -1.97 4.82
N GLN A 136 5.97 -1.06 4.14
CA GLN A 136 7.31 -1.28 3.58
C GLN A 136 8.31 -0.27 4.12
N SER A 137 9.58 -0.67 4.18
CA SER A 137 10.67 0.25 4.52
C SER A 137 12.01 -0.20 3.93
N GLY A 138 12.90 0.74 3.66
CA GLY A 138 14.21 0.43 3.12
C GLY A 138 15.06 1.66 2.85
N PHE A 139 16.20 1.47 2.19
CA PHE A 139 17.18 2.53 1.97
C PHE A 139 17.31 2.92 0.50
N THR A 140 17.65 4.20 0.30
CA THR A 140 18.17 4.74 -0.97
C THR A 140 19.61 5.21 -0.76
N LEU A 141 20.47 5.00 -1.74
CA LEU A 141 21.78 5.65 -1.80
C LEU A 141 21.59 7.12 -2.22
N ARG A 142 22.41 8.01 -1.67
CA ARG A 142 22.42 9.42 -2.05
C ARG A 142 23.09 9.59 -3.43
N LYS A 143 22.36 10.13 -4.42
CA LYS A 143 22.95 10.48 -5.72
C LYS A 143 24.08 11.50 -5.53
N GLY A 144 25.22 11.29 -6.20
CA GLY A 144 26.33 12.25 -6.27
C GLY A 144 27.58 11.87 -5.48
N GLU A 145 27.50 10.89 -4.58
CA GLU A 145 28.70 10.25 -4.03
C GLU A 145 29.38 9.35 -5.10
N PRO A 146 30.70 9.08 -4.98
CA PRO A 146 31.39 8.17 -5.90
C PRO A 146 30.85 6.72 -5.84
N GLU A 147 31.24 5.88 -6.79
CA GLU A 147 30.80 4.48 -7.00
C GLU A 147 31.27 3.48 -5.91
N LEU A 148 31.41 3.95 -4.67
CA LEU A 148 31.97 3.23 -3.52
C LEU A 148 30.96 2.35 -2.77
N PHE A 149 29.67 2.67 -2.87
CA PHE A 149 28.57 1.84 -2.40
C PHE A 149 27.59 1.68 -3.56
N THR A 150 27.46 0.46 -4.07
CA THR A 150 26.70 0.14 -5.28
C THR A 150 25.26 -0.27 -4.98
N ALA A 151 24.97 -0.69 -3.74
CA ALA A 151 23.64 -1.13 -3.32
C ALA A 151 23.31 -0.76 -1.87
N ALA A 152 22.01 -0.56 -1.61
CA ALA A 152 21.40 -0.49 -0.29
C ALA A 152 20.06 -1.26 -0.32
N PRO A 153 19.63 -1.90 0.78
CA PRO A 153 18.50 -2.82 0.72
C PRO A 153 17.17 -2.06 0.79
N ASN A 154 16.27 -2.41 -0.11
CA ASN A 154 14.95 -1.79 -0.27
C ASN A 154 13.84 -2.84 -0.30
N HIS A 155 12.58 -2.42 -0.51
CA HIS A 155 11.39 -3.28 -0.57
C HIS A 155 11.44 -4.38 -1.65
N THR A 156 12.42 -4.38 -2.56
CA THR A 156 12.65 -5.45 -3.54
C THR A 156 13.80 -6.40 -3.20
N THR A 157 14.55 -6.12 -2.12
CA THR A 157 15.76 -6.87 -1.74
C THR A 157 15.43 -8.08 -0.87
N VAL A 158 16.01 -9.25 -1.17
CA VAL A 158 15.85 -10.46 -0.34
C VAL A 158 16.75 -10.37 0.90
N TYR A 159 16.14 -10.26 2.07
CA TYR A 159 16.82 -10.37 3.37
C TYR A 159 16.91 -11.84 3.83
N ARG A 160 17.98 -12.17 4.56
CA ARG A 160 18.11 -13.40 5.35
C ARG A 160 17.44 -13.22 6.71
N ALA A 161 16.39 -14.00 6.98
CA ALA A 161 15.81 -14.10 8.32
C ALA A 161 16.62 -15.07 9.21
N VAL A 162 16.66 -14.80 10.52
CA VAL A 162 17.30 -15.71 11.50
C VAL A 162 16.42 -16.95 11.75
N GLN A 163 15.11 -16.76 11.86
CA GLN A 163 14.09 -17.82 12.02
C GLN A 163 12.91 -17.60 11.07
N ASN A 164 12.06 -18.62 10.90
CA ASN A 164 10.89 -18.57 10.01
C ASN A 164 9.58 -18.32 10.77
N GLU A 165 9.51 -18.71 12.04
CA GLU A 165 8.34 -18.54 12.89
C GLU A 165 8.82 -18.04 14.25
N TYR A 166 8.20 -16.98 14.75
CA TYR A 166 8.47 -16.35 16.05
C TYR A 166 7.17 -16.33 16.86
N ARG A 167 7.22 -16.72 18.13
CA ARG A 167 6.07 -16.72 19.05
C ARG A 167 6.47 -16.05 20.35
N LEU A 168 5.66 -15.10 20.82
CA LEU A 168 5.82 -14.53 22.15
C LEU A 168 5.50 -15.64 23.16
N ALA A 169 6.50 -16.07 23.92
CA ALA A 169 6.34 -17.15 24.89
C ALA A 169 5.43 -16.73 26.05
N GLU A 170 5.01 -17.68 26.88
CA GLU A 170 4.34 -17.37 28.14
C GLU A 170 5.35 -16.75 29.13
N GLY A 171 4.95 -15.72 29.88
CA GLY A 171 5.82 -14.99 30.81
C GLY A 171 6.72 -13.91 30.18
N GLU A 172 7.05 -14.00 28.88
CA GLU A 172 7.89 -12.99 28.19
C GLU A 172 7.10 -11.74 27.79
N ASP A 173 7.65 -10.53 27.98
CA ASP A 173 6.95 -9.29 27.58
C ASP A 173 7.33 -8.77 26.19
N THR A 174 8.42 -9.27 25.60
CA THR A 174 8.97 -8.80 24.31
C THR A 174 9.29 -9.94 23.35
N LEU A 175 9.13 -9.69 22.05
CA LEU A 175 9.56 -10.57 20.96
C LEU A 175 10.20 -9.74 19.84
N THR A 176 11.37 -10.13 19.34
CA THR A 176 12.02 -9.43 18.22
C THR A 176 12.28 -10.37 17.04
N ALA A 177 11.71 -10.06 15.88
CA ALA A 177 11.96 -10.74 14.62
C ALA A 177 13.05 -10.00 13.82
N VAL A 178 14.15 -10.68 13.49
CA VAL A 178 15.33 -10.06 12.88
C VAL A 178 15.56 -10.54 11.44
N LEU A 179 15.79 -9.57 10.55
CA LEU A 179 16.17 -9.74 9.15
C LEU A 179 17.52 -9.05 8.90
N THR A 180 18.38 -9.69 8.10
CA THR A 180 19.74 -9.23 7.79
C THR A 180 20.00 -9.23 6.30
N TRP A 181 20.72 -8.23 5.80
CA TRP A 181 21.27 -8.21 4.45
C TRP A 181 22.67 -7.60 4.48
N THR A 182 23.57 -8.07 3.63
CA THR A 182 24.95 -7.57 3.54
C THR A 182 25.19 -7.08 2.11
N SER A 183 25.73 -5.88 1.98
CA SER A 183 26.05 -5.29 0.68
C SER A 183 27.27 -5.97 0.02
N PRO A 184 27.48 -5.80 -1.29
CA PRO A 184 28.70 -6.29 -1.97
C PRO A 184 30.00 -5.80 -1.32
N GLU A 185 29.96 -4.64 -0.67
CA GLU A 185 31.08 -3.98 0.01
C GLU A 185 31.21 -4.37 1.49
N GLY A 186 30.35 -5.29 1.99
CA GLY A 186 30.41 -5.81 3.35
C GLY A 186 29.66 -5.00 4.41
N VAL A 187 28.89 -3.96 4.03
CA VAL A 187 28.04 -3.22 4.97
C VAL A 187 26.84 -4.09 5.36
N VAL A 188 26.66 -4.33 6.66
CA VAL A 188 25.58 -5.19 7.18
C VAL A 188 24.40 -4.33 7.65
N PHE A 189 23.26 -4.53 7.01
CA PHE A 189 21.99 -3.92 7.35
C PHE A 189 21.15 -4.93 8.15
N ILE A 190 20.62 -4.49 9.29
CA ILE A 190 19.78 -5.29 10.18
C ILE A 190 18.45 -4.56 10.33
N LYS A 191 17.35 -5.17 9.88
CA LYS A 191 15.98 -4.70 10.15
C LYS A 191 15.40 -5.57 11.26
N SER A 192 14.98 -4.94 12.36
CA SER A 192 14.39 -5.62 13.52
C SER A 192 12.97 -5.12 13.74
N TYR A 193 12.04 -6.04 13.93
CA TYR A 193 10.67 -5.76 14.35
C TYR A 193 10.50 -6.23 15.79
N THR A 194 10.33 -5.31 16.75
CA THR A 194 10.06 -5.64 18.16
C THR A 194 8.57 -5.47 18.46
N PHE A 195 8.02 -6.45 19.17
CA PHE A 195 6.62 -6.54 19.57
C PHE A 195 6.56 -6.66 21.10
N HIS A 196 5.55 -6.01 21.70
CA HIS A 196 5.33 -6.04 23.15
C HIS A 196 3.99 -6.72 23.46
N ARG A 197 3.92 -7.42 24.59
CA ARG A 197 2.70 -8.07 25.09
C ARG A 197 1.54 -7.06 25.17
N GLY A 198 0.38 -7.42 24.65
CA GLY A 198 -0.83 -6.58 24.68
C GLY A 198 -0.78 -5.30 23.83
N SER A 199 0.31 -5.05 23.09
CA SER A 199 0.53 -3.78 22.39
C SER A 199 0.28 -3.84 20.89
N TYR A 200 -0.36 -2.80 20.36
CA TYR A 200 -0.49 -2.53 18.92
C TYR A 200 0.61 -1.59 18.37
N LEU A 201 1.62 -1.27 19.19
CA LEU A 201 2.86 -0.66 18.72
C LEU A 201 3.84 -1.76 18.31
N ILE A 202 4.40 -1.62 17.10
CA ILE A 202 5.49 -2.44 16.59
C ILE A 202 6.68 -1.51 16.39
N GLU A 203 7.77 -1.71 17.14
CA GLU A 203 8.99 -0.94 16.92
C GLU A 203 9.72 -1.50 15.69
N VAL A 204 10.17 -0.61 14.79
CA VAL A 204 10.92 -1.01 13.59
C VAL A 204 12.26 -0.29 13.58
N ALA A 205 13.32 -1.02 13.89
CA ALA A 205 14.67 -0.49 14.00
C ALA A 205 15.56 -0.97 12.83
N HIS A 206 16.25 -0.04 12.18
CA HIS A 206 17.22 -0.33 11.13
C HIS A 206 18.63 0.01 11.64
N THR A 207 19.46 -1.00 11.88
CA THR A 207 20.87 -0.83 12.27
C THR A 207 21.79 -1.06 11.07
N ILE A 208 22.72 -0.14 10.84
CA ILE A 208 23.74 -0.25 9.79
C ILE A 208 25.10 -0.45 10.47
N LYS A 209 25.76 -1.58 10.18
CA LYS A 209 27.11 -1.89 10.63
C LYS A 209 28.05 -1.81 9.43
N ASN A 210 28.77 -0.70 9.34
CA ASN A 210 29.78 -0.45 8.31
C ASN A 210 31.17 -0.78 8.89
N PRO A 211 31.85 -1.85 8.44
CA PRO A 211 33.21 -2.18 8.89
C PRO A 211 34.30 -1.40 8.13
N GLY A 212 33.94 -0.61 7.12
CA GLY A 212 34.85 0.18 6.30
C GLY A 212 35.29 1.49 6.97
N ASN A 213 36.34 2.10 6.40
CA ASN A 213 36.88 3.39 6.83
C ASN A 213 36.26 4.61 6.12
N ARG A 214 35.12 4.43 5.43
CA ARG A 214 34.38 5.48 4.73
C ARG A 214 32.95 5.52 5.28
N GLU A 215 32.43 6.70 5.52
CA GLU A 215 31.04 6.89 5.97
C GLU A 215 30.05 6.33 4.94
N TRP A 216 28.99 5.67 5.40
CA TRP A 216 27.88 5.24 4.53
C TRP A 216 26.78 6.30 4.60
N VAL A 217 26.31 6.78 3.44
CA VAL A 217 25.32 7.86 3.34
C VAL A 217 24.16 7.45 2.44
N GLY A 218 22.95 7.51 2.99
CA GLY A 218 21.71 7.21 2.29
C GLY A 218 20.49 7.63 3.12
N ASN A 219 19.30 7.55 2.51
CA ASN A 219 18.05 7.93 3.15
C ASN A 219 17.23 6.68 3.45
N LEU A 220 16.75 6.53 4.69
CA LEU A 220 15.65 5.63 5.02
C LEU A 220 14.37 6.17 4.35
N TYR A 221 13.51 5.28 3.86
CA TYR A 221 12.11 5.60 3.57
C TYR A 221 11.22 4.55 4.24
N GLN A 222 10.01 4.98 4.58
CA GLN A 222 8.95 4.20 5.19
C GLN A 222 7.65 4.54 4.45
N GLN A 223 6.88 3.54 4.04
CA GLN A 223 5.65 3.77 3.30
C GLN A 223 4.55 2.75 3.63
N LEU A 224 3.31 3.19 3.42
CA LEU A 224 2.11 2.36 3.45
C LEU A 224 1.58 2.28 2.03
N VAL A 225 1.66 1.11 1.40
CA VAL A 225 1.16 0.91 0.03
C VAL A 225 -0.24 0.32 0.13
N ARG A 226 -1.22 1.00 -0.46
CA ARG A 226 -2.64 0.65 -0.32
C ARG A 226 -3.45 0.90 -1.59
N THR A 227 -4.33 -0.03 -1.96
CA THR A 227 -5.43 0.20 -2.92
C THR A 227 -6.72 0.63 -2.19
N PRO A 228 -7.68 1.26 -2.90
CA PRO A 228 -9.04 1.41 -2.39
C PRO A 228 -9.62 0.05 -1.93
N ILE A 229 -10.50 0.07 -0.92
CA ILE A 229 -11.24 -1.13 -0.49
C ILE A 229 -12.20 -1.55 -1.62
N PRO A 230 -12.23 -2.82 -2.05
CA PRO A 230 -13.19 -3.32 -3.05
C PRO A 230 -14.64 -3.11 -2.61
N GLU A 231 -15.54 -2.82 -3.55
CA GLU A 231 -16.98 -2.60 -3.26
C GLU A 231 -17.64 -3.75 -2.48
N ALA A 232 -17.16 -4.99 -2.68
CA ALA A 232 -17.64 -6.18 -1.96
C ALA A 232 -17.32 -6.16 -0.44
N GLU A 233 -16.27 -5.44 -0.02
CA GLU A 233 -15.88 -5.28 1.39
C GLU A 233 -16.33 -3.93 2.00
N LYS A 234 -16.93 -3.02 1.22
CA LYS A 234 -17.40 -1.74 1.74
C LYS A 234 -18.71 -1.89 2.56
N PRO A 235 -18.86 -1.20 3.70
CA PRO A 235 -20.11 -1.20 4.47
C PRO A 235 -21.27 -0.57 3.67
N ARG A 236 -22.21 -1.38 3.19
CA ARG A 236 -23.35 -0.94 2.34
C ARG A 236 -24.25 0.15 2.94
N PHE A 237 -24.20 0.36 4.25
CA PHE A 237 -25.09 1.27 4.98
C PHE A 237 -24.35 2.34 5.80
N ILE A 238 -23.01 2.42 5.73
CA ILE A 238 -22.22 3.40 6.48
C ILE A 238 -21.15 3.98 5.55
N TYR A 239 -21.23 5.28 5.27
CA TYR A 239 -20.16 5.96 4.55
C TYR A 239 -18.99 6.24 5.49
N THR A 240 -17.86 5.58 5.25
CA THR A 240 -16.68 5.63 6.12
C THR A 240 -15.47 6.10 5.33
N TYR A 241 -14.71 7.07 5.83
CA TYR A 241 -13.50 7.52 5.15
C TYR A 241 -12.42 6.43 5.17
N THR A 242 -11.86 6.14 4.00
CA THR A 242 -10.67 5.32 3.84
C THR A 242 -9.69 6.08 2.95
N GLY A 243 -8.44 6.21 3.38
CA GLY A 243 -7.44 7.01 2.67
C GLY A 243 -6.23 7.31 3.53
N GLY A 244 -5.30 8.10 2.97
CA GLY A 244 -4.13 8.59 3.69
C GLY A 244 -4.47 9.75 4.61
N VAL A 245 -3.70 9.90 5.68
CA VAL A 245 -3.75 11.07 6.56
C VAL A 245 -2.32 11.41 7.01
N GLU A 246 -2.08 12.69 7.30
CA GLU A 246 -0.88 13.14 8.00
C GLU A 246 -1.25 13.86 9.29
N TYR A 247 -0.30 13.90 10.22
CA TYR A 247 -0.26 14.87 11.30
C TYR A 247 1.07 15.62 11.30
N SER A 248 1.02 16.94 11.45
CA SER A 248 2.19 17.80 11.65
C SER A 248 1.95 18.79 12.81
N PRO A 249 2.98 19.23 13.55
CA PRO A 249 2.82 20.25 14.58
C PRO A 249 2.30 21.59 14.03
N GLU A 250 2.57 21.90 12.76
CA GLU A 250 2.12 23.10 12.07
C GLU A 250 0.64 22.97 11.66
N ASP A 251 0.35 22.15 10.64
CA ASP A 251 -0.98 22.08 9.99
C ASP A 251 -1.96 21.13 10.70
N LYS A 252 -1.55 20.53 11.82
CA LYS A 252 -2.30 19.51 12.57
C LYS A 252 -2.65 18.32 11.69
N TYR A 253 -3.90 17.86 11.70
CA TYR A 253 -4.35 16.62 11.08
C TYR A 253 -5.00 16.89 9.72
N ASN A 254 -4.43 16.35 8.66
CA ASN A 254 -4.94 16.49 7.29
C ASN A 254 -5.35 15.12 6.72
N LYS A 255 -6.44 15.10 5.95
CA LYS A 255 -6.83 13.96 5.11
C LYS A 255 -6.21 14.11 3.72
N ILE A 256 -5.83 13.00 3.12
CA ILE A 256 -5.30 12.90 1.76
C ILE A 256 -5.98 11.68 1.12
N ASN A 257 -7.08 11.93 0.41
CA ASN A 257 -7.82 10.88 -0.28
C ASN A 257 -7.06 10.40 -1.54
N PHE A 258 -7.48 9.28 -2.14
CA PHE A 258 -6.74 8.68 -3.26
C PHE A 258 -6.68 9.58 -4.50
N ASP A 259 -7.73 10.37 -4.75
CA ASP A 259 -7.80 11.33 -5.85
C ASP A 259 -6.87 12.52 -5.59
N ASP A 260 -6.79 13.02 -4.33
CA ASP A 260 -5.81 14.03 -3.91
C ASP A 260 -4.38 13.57 -4.21
N MET A 261 -4.06 12.29 -3.96
CA MET A 261 -2.73 11.71 -4.25
C MET A 261 -2.43 11.57 -5.75
N GLN A 262 -3.46 11.59 -6.60
CA GLN A 262 -3.35 11.52 -8.05
C GLN A 262 -3.19 12.92 -8.67
N GLU A 263 -3.95 13.90 -8.18
CA GLU A 263 -3.88 15.29 -8.66
C GLU A 263 -2.66 16.05 -8.11
N ALA A 264 -2.40 15.94 -6.80
CA ALA A 264 -1.39 16.72 -6.09
C ALA A 264 -0.60 15.86 -5.08
N PRO A 265 0.43 15.12 -5.53
CA PRO A 265 1.28 14.31 -4.65
C PRO A 265 1.87 15.14 -3.50
N LEU A 266 1.69 14.67 -2.26
CA LEU A 266 2.28 15.28 -1.07
C LEU A 266 3.82 15.25 -1.21
N ASN A 267 4.46 16.35 -0.85
CA ASN A 267 5.91 16.47 -0.73
C ASN A 267 6.22 17.61 0.26
N LYS A 268 6.22 17.29 1.55
CA LYS A 268 6.23 18.27 2.65
C LYS A 268 7.28 17.88 3.69
N LYS A 269 8.08 18.84 4.14
CA LYS A 269 9.01 18.64 5.27
C LYS A 269 8.28 18.83 6.59
N VAL A 270 8.46 17.89 7.52
CA VAL A 270 7.78 17.87 8.83
C VAL A 270 8.76 17.40 9.90
N THR A 271 8.71 18.03 11.07
CA THR A 271 9.35 17.53 12.31
C THR A 271 8.23 17.25 13.31
N GLY A 272 8.34 16.22 14.16
CA GLY A 272 7.31 15.90 15.17
C GLY A 272 5.95 15.42 14.64
N GLY A 273 5.90 14.90 13.41
CA GLY A 273 4.67 14.42 12.76
C GLY A 273 4.55 12.90 12.62
N TRP A 274 3.51 12.45 11.94
CA TRP A 274 3.34 11.05 11.48
C TRP A 274 2.47 10.96 10.22
N THR A 275 2.54 9.85 9.50
CA THR A 275 1.64 9.54 8.36
C THR A 275 0.95 8.21 8.56
N ALA A 276 -0.28 8.07 8.08
CA ALA A 276 -1.08 6.86 8.28
C ALA A 276 -2.02 6.58 7.09
N MET A 277 -2.46 5.33 7.01
CA MET A 277 -3.61 4.91 6.19
C MET A 277 -4.71 4.46 7.14
N ILE A 278 -5.89 5.09 7.04
CA ILE A 278 -7.03 4.83 7.92
C ILE A 278 -8.20 4.21 7.16
N GLN A 279 -9.05 3.51 7.89
CA GLN A 279 -10.34 2.99 7.46
C GLN A 279 -11.31 3.01 8.66
N HIS A 280 -12.50 2.42 8.53
CA HIS A 280 -13.42 2.31 9.67
C HIS A 280 -12.79 1.52 10.83
N TYR A 281 -12.85 2.10 12.04
CA TYR A 281 -12.24 1.64 13.30
C TYR A 281 -10.72 1.40 13.35
N PHE A 282 -10.01 1.26 12.23
CA PHE A 282 -8.61 0.83 12.21
C PHE A 282 -7.70 1.73 11.37
N LEU A 283 -6.43 1.79 11.74
CA LEU A 283 -5.36 2.47 11.00
C LEU A 283 -4.05 1.69 11.12
N ALA A 284 -3.12 1.99 10.21
CA ALA A 284 -1.68 1.78 10.45
C ALA A 284 -0.94 3.09 10.18
N ALA A 285 0.11 3.37 10.94
CA ALA A 285 0.88 4.61 10.87
C ALA A 285 2.39 4.33 10.87
N TRP A 286 3.14 5.18 10.19
CA TRP A 286 4.58 5.35 10.42
C TRP A 286 4.79 6.58 11.29
N ILE A 287 5.39 6.38 12.46
CA ILE A 287 5.67 7.40 13.47
C ILE A 287 7.20 7.52 13.59
N PRO A 288 7.84 8.48 12.91
CA PRO A 288 9.27 8.72 13.02
C PRO A 288 9.64 9.34 14.38
N PRO A 289 10.93 9.32 14.77
CA PRO A 289 11.40 10.03 15.96
C PRO A 289 11.10 11.53 15.87
N ALA A 290 10.48 12.08 16.92
CA ALA A 290 9.88 13.42 16.87
C ALA A 290 10.85 14.55 16.51
N GLU A 291 12.13 14.44 16.90
CA GLU A 291 13.15 15.47 16.66
C GLU A 291 13.79 15.42 15.26
N LEU A 292 13.41 14.45 14.40
CA LEU A 292 13.98 14.30 13.06
C LEU A 292 13.14 15.03 12.00
N PRO A 293 13.76 15.84 11.12
CA PRO A 293 13.07 16.49 10.01
C PRO A 293 12.89 15.52 8.84
N GLU A 294 11.72 14.92 8.75
CA GLU A 294 11.33 13.99 7.69
C GLU A 294 10.73 14.70 6.47
N THR A 295 10.60 13.97 5.36
CA THR A 295 9.82 14.41 4.18
C THR A 295 8.64 13.48 3.99
N PHE A 296 7.43 13.96 4.32
CA PHE A 296 6.20 13.23 4.08
C PHE A 296 5.82 13.32 2.62
N TYR A 297 5.47 12.18 2.03
CA TYR A 297 5.13 12.07 0.62
C TYR A 297 3.93 11.19 0.36
N SER A 298 3.28 11.41 -0.77
CA SER A 298 2.30 10.49 -1.35
C SER A 298 2.61 10.28 -2.83
N ARG A 299 2.06 9.20 -3.40
CA ARG A 299 2.23 8.85 -4.81
C ARG A 299 1.10 7.92 -5.22
N TYR A 300 0.20 8.39 -6.07
CA TYR A 300 -0.72 7.51 -6.77
C TYR A 300 0.01 6.62 -7.78
N ARG A 301 -0.55 5.44 -8.05
CA ARG A 301 -0.16 4.55 -9.15
C ARG A 301 -1.42 3.97 -9.79
N PRO A 302 -1.57 4.06 -11.12
CA PRO A 302 -2.63 3.36 -11.85
C PRO A 302 -2.35 1.85 -11.95
#